data_AF-A0AAN8D7M5-F1
#
_entry.id   AF-A0AAN8D7M5-F1
#
_cell.length_a   1.000
_cell.length_b   1.000
_cell.length_c   1.000
_cell.angle_alpha   90.00
_cell.angle_beta   90.00
_cell.angle_gamma   90.00
#
_symmetry.space_group_name_H-M   'P 1'
#
loop_
_entity.id
_entity.type
_entity.pdbx_description
1 polymer ?
#
loop_
_entity_poly.entity_id
_entity_poly.type
_entity_poly.pdbx_seq_one_letter_code
_entity_poly.pdbx_strand_id
1 'polypeptide(L)'
;MSVLMCGLRPCNRVLIRSSLMLSGLCKNHSSKESSHWLDRDAIFKELHFKTFNQAFGFMSRVALQAEKMNHHPEWFNVYNKVQITLTTHDCGGLSKRDVKMATFIDKIAPSD
;
A
#
# COMPACT_ATOMS: atom_id res chain seq x y z
N MET A 1 -21.94 -36.28 -5.07
CA MET A 1 -22.18 -34.84 -4.82
C MET A 1 -21.05 -34.34 -3.94
N SER A 2 -20.01 -33.77 -4.55
CA SER A 2 -18.84 -33.28 -3.82
C SER A 2 -19.12 -31.85 -3.37
N VAL A 3 -19.20 -31.64 -2.07
CA VAL A 3 -19.35 -30.33 -1.47
C VAL A 3 -17.97 -29.67 -1.51
N LEU A 4 -17.78 -28.75 -2.46
CA LEU A 4 -16.59 -27.90 -2.50
C LEU A 4 -16.72 -26.88 -1.36
N MET A 5 -16.27 -27.25 -0.16
CA MET A 5 -16.03 -26.31 0.94
C MET A 5 -14.84 -25.43 0.53
N CYS A 6 -15.12 -24.33 -0.16
CA CYS A 6 -14.19 -23.22 -0.26
C CYS A 6 -14.01 -22.69 1.16
N GLY A 7 -12.90 -23.06 1.81
CA GLY A 7 -12.55 -22.63 3.15
C GLY A 7 -12.42 -21.11 3.19
N LEU A 8 -13.49 -20.44 3.60
CA LEU A 8 -13.51 -19.03 3.93
C LEU A 8 -12.60 -18.83 5.15
N ARG A 9 -11.33 -18.49 4.90
CA ARG A 9 -10.47 -17.96 5.95
C ARG A 9 -11.17 -16.69 6.48
N PRO A 10 -11.28 -16.50 7.80
CA PRO A 10 -11.90 -15.30 8.35
C PRO A 10 -11.08 -14.07 7.93
N CYS A 11 -11.54 -13.33 6.92
CA CYS A 11 -10.84 -12.13 6.52
C CYS A 11 -11.29 -10.93 7.37
N ASN A 12 -10.35 -10.39 8.13
CA ASN A 12 -10.47 -9.13 8.85
C ASN A 12 -10.43 -7.94 7.87
N ARG A 13 -11.46 -7.80 7.02
CA ARG A 13 -11.60 -6.62 6.15
C ARG A 13 -11.72 -5.37 7.01
N VAL A 14 -10.92 -4.36 6.73
CA VAL A 14 -10.98 -3.06 7.43
C VAL A 14 -11.67 -2.08 6.50
N LEU A 15 -12.76 -1.46 6.95
CA LEU A 15 -13.40 -0.37 6.22
C LEU A 15 -12.69 0.94 6.54
N ILE A 16 -11.68 1.31 5.74
CA ILE A 16 -11.13 2.67 5.75
C ILE A 16 -11.96 3.47 4.75
N ARG A 17 -12.87 4.33 5.24
CA ARG A 17 -13.69 5.19 4.37
C ARG A 17 -12.74 6.06 3.52
N SER A 18 -12.78 5.86 2.20
CA SER A 18 -11.99 6.51 1.14
C SER A 18 -12.17 8.05 1.01
N SER A 19 -12.47 8.78 2.09
CA SER A 19 -12.89 10.20 1.99
C SER A 19 -12.23 11.19 2.95
N LEU A 20 -11.32 10.79 3.83
CA LEU A 20 -10.61 11.75 4.67
C LEU A 20 -9.10 11.49 4.64
N MET A 21 -8.39 12.20 3.76
CA MET A 21 -7.01 12.70 3.91
C MET A 21 -6.54 13.31 2.58
N LEU A 22 -7.21 14.38 2.12
CA LEU A 22 -6.65 15.29 1.12
C LEU A 22 -7.06 16.73 1.48
N SER A 23 -6.52 17.22 2.59
CA SER A 23 -6.43 18.67 2.84
C SER A 23 -4.98 19.08 2.69
N GLY A 24 -4.63 19.52 1.48
CA GLY A 24 -3.36 20.15 1.17
C GLY A 24 -2.50 19.32 0.26
N LEU A 25 -2.59 19.58 -1.05
CA LEU A 25 -1.46 19.86 -1.94
C LEU A 25 -2.00 20.16 -3.35
N CYS A 26 -1.84 21.43 -3.74
CA CYS A 26 -1.70 21.98 -5.09
C CYS A 26 -2.53 21.36 -6.24
N LYS A 27 -3.64 22.01 -6.60
CA LYS A 27 -4.24 21.88 -7.94
C LYS A 27 -3.38 22.66 -8.93
N ASN A 28 -2.80 22.01 -9.95
CA ASN A 28 -2.44 22.61 -11.22
C ASN A 28 -2.03 21.52 -12.24
N HIS A 29 -3.00 21.01 -13.02
CA HIS A 29 -2.97 21.02 -14.48
C HIS A 29 -4.22 20.28 -14.98
N SER A 30 -4.87 20.85 -16.00
CA SER A 30 -6.05 20.30 -16.64
C SER A 30 -5.68 19.10 -17.52
N SER A 31 -6.06 17.89 -17.11
CA SER A 31 -6.37 16.81 -18.05
C SER A 31 -7.56 16.01 -17.51
N LYS A 32 -8.66 16.04 -18.26
CA LYS A 32 -9.76 15.09 -18.08
C LYS A 32 -9.24 13.72 -18.54
N GLU A 33 -8.89 12.86 -17.59
CA GLU A 33 -8.84 11.42 -17.82
C GLU A 33 -10.02 10.79 -17.09
N SER A 34 -10.79 9.99 -17.84
CA SER A 34 -11.90 9.19 -17.34
C SER A 34 -11.42 8.29 -16.21
N SER A 35 -11.70 8.69 -14.97
CA SER A 35 -11.23 8.01 -13.76
C SER A 35 -12.07 6.76 -13.46
N HIS A 36 -11.98 5.75 -14.33
CA HIS A 36 -12.52 4.40 -14.09
C HIS A 36 -11.52 3.52 -13.29
N TRP A 37 -10.57 4.13 -12.57
CA TRP A 37 -9.47 3.45 -11.88
C TRP A 37 -9.33 3.77 -10.39
N LEU A 38 -10.31 4.45 -9.77
CA LEU A 38 -10.20 4.98 -8.40
C LEU A 38 -11.00 4.23 -7.33
N ASP A 39 -11.40 2.98 -7.56
CA ASP A 39 -12.19 2.23 -6.57
C ASP A 39 -11.51 0.93 -6.10
N ARG A 40 -10.17 0.92 -6.06
CA ARG A 40 -9.43 -0.15 -5.38
C ARG A 40 -9.30 0.19 -3.90
N ASP A 41 -9.83 -0.68 -3.04
CA ASP A 41 -9.70 -0.62 -1.58
C ASP A 41 -8.23 -0.91 -1.19
N ALA A 42 -7.42 0.14 -1.16
CA ALA A 42 -5.97 0.10 -0.95
C ALA A 42 -5.45 1.34 -0.22
N ILE A 43 -4.31 1.20 0.47
CA ILE A 43 -3.56 2.32 1.06
C ILE A 43 -2.41 2.67 0.12
N PHE A 44 -2.26 3.95 -0.20
CA PHE A 44 -1.17 4.45 -1.07
C PHE A 44 -0.27 5.42 -0.32
N LYS A 45 1.04 5.33 -0.54
CA LYS A 45 2.03 6.31 -0.04
C LYS A 45 3.19 6.45 -1.02
N GLU A 46 3.63 7.69 -1.25
CA GLU A 46 4.84 8.00 -1.99
C GLU A 46 5.92 8.51 -1.02
N LEU A 47 7.14 7.98 -1.15
CA LEU A 47 8.30 8.34 -0.34
C LEU A 47 9.45 8.84 -1.23
N HIS A 48 10.09 9.92 -0.80
CA HIS A 48 11.24 10.51 -1.48
C HIS A 48 12.47 10.42 -0.58
N PHE A 49 13.56 9.89 -1.13
CA PHE A 49 14.84 9.71 -0.46
C PHE A 49 15.88 10.67 -1.03
N LYS A 50 17.06 10.81 -0.39
CA LYS A 50 18.13 11.64 -0.97
C LYS A 50 18.84 10.95 -2.14
N THR A 51 18.92 9.62 -2.10
CA THR A 51 19.63 8.82 -3.11
C THR A 51 18.94 7.48 -3.35
N PHE A 52 19.25 6.83 -4.48
CA PHE A 52 18.78 5.47 -4.77
C PHE A 52 19.22 4.46 -3.70
N ASN A 53 20.45 4.57 -3.18
CA ASN A 53 20.95 3.66 -2.15
C ASN A 53 20.08 3.73 -0.87
N GLN A 54 19.69 4.93 -0.44
CA GLN A 54 18.78 5.10 0.69
C GLN A 54 17.40 4.49 0.41
N ALA A 55 16.83 4.72 -0.78
CA ALA A 55 15.56 4.14 -1.19
C ALA A 55 15.61 2.60 -1.16
N PHE A 56 16.65 2.01 -1.76
CA PHE A 56 16.79 0.56 -1.85
C PHE A 56 17.10 -0.09 -0.49
N GLY A 57 17.86 0.58 0.38
CA GLY A 57 18.07 0.17 1.77
C GLY A 57 16.78 0.21 2.60
N PHE A 58 15.91 1.20 2.38
CA PHE A 58 14.56 1.21 2.93
C PHE A 58 13.73 0.03 2.39
N MET A 59 13.69 -0.17 1.07
CA MET A 59 12.95 -1.25 0.42
C MET A 59 13.38 -2.63 0.95
N SER A 60 14.69 -2.84 1.16
CA SER A 60 15.21 -4.09 1.71
C SER A 60 14.68 -4.39 3.12
N ARG A 61 14.55 -3.36 3.98
CA ARG A 61 13.93 -3.52 5.33
C ARG A 61 12.45 -3.86 5.24
N VAL A 62 11.73 -3.25 4.30
CA VAL A 62 10.31 -3.58 4.02
C VAL A 62 10.18 -5.02 3.52
N ALA A 63 11.05 -5.48 2.62
CA ALA A 63 11.03 -6.84 2.10
C ALA A 63 11.20 -7.90 3.21
N LEU A 64 12.13 -7.68 4.15
CA LEU A 64 12.30 -8.56 5.31
C LEU A 64 11.05 -8.64 6.19
N GLN A 65 10.39 -7.50 6.40
CA GLN A 65 9.15 -7.46 7.16
C GLN A 65 7.98 -8.11 6.40
N ALA A 66 7.92 -7.94 5.07
CA ALA A 66 6.94 -8.57 4.21
C ALA A 66 7.01 -10.11 4.30
N GLU A 67 8.20 -10.68 4.23
CA GLU A 67 8.42 -12.12 4.42
C GLU A 67 7.99 -12.59 5.81
N LYS A 68 8.38 -11.85 6.86
CA LYS A 68 7.97 -12.18 8.24
C LYS A 68 6.46 -12.16 8.44
N MET A 69 5.75 -11.27 7.74
CA MET A 69 4.30 -11.12 7.81
C MET A 69 3.55 -12.02 6.82
N ASN A 70 4.24 -12.63 5.86
CA ASN A 70 3.66 -13.24 4.66
C ASN A 70 2.61 -12.31 4.02
N HIS A 71 3.00 -11.04 3.81
CA HIS A 71 2.16 -9.98 3.25
C HIS A 71 3.02 -8.99 2.50
N HIS A 72 2.89 -8.94 1.17
CA HIS A 72 3.81 -8.23 0.29
C HIS A 72 3.19 -6.93 -0.24
N PRO A 73 3.95 -5.83 -0.29
CA PRO A 73 3.48 -4.60 -0.92
C PRO A 73 3.51 -4.70 -2.45
N GLU A 74 2.62 -3.95 -3.11
CA GLU A 74 2.82 -3.54 -4.50
C GLU A 74 3.65 -2.24 -4.45
N TRP A 75 4.71 -2.12 -5.24
CA TRP A 75 5.46 -0.86 -5.30
C TRP A 75 6.02 -0.55 -6.69
N PHE A 76 6.34 0.72 -6.89
CA PHE A 76 7.03 1.23 -8.06
C PHE A 76 8.17 2.13 -7.59
N ASN A 77 9.41 1.83 -8.01
CA ASN A 77 10.59 2.60 -7.63
C ASN A 77 11.28 3.19 -8.86
N VAL A 78 11.56 4.49 -8.81
CA VAL A 78 12.38 5.21 -9.79
C VAL A 78 13.39 6.04 -9.03
N TYR A 79 14.66 5.65 -9.10
CA TYR A 79 15.76 6.30 -8.39
C TYR A 79 15.44 6.48 -6.89
N ASN A 80 15.31 7.73 -6.42
CA ASN A 80 15.06 8.06 -5.03
C ASN A 80 13.57 8.10 -4.65
N LYS A 81 12.65 7.74 -5.56
CA LYS A 81 11.20 7.75 -5.32
C LYS A 81 10.67 6.33 -5.19
N VAL A 82 9.88 6.07 -4.16
CA VAL A 82 9.22 4.77 -3.93
C VAL A 82 7.73 5.01 -3.71
N GLN A 83 6.91 4.54 -4.64
CA GLN A 83 5.46 4.52 -4.53
C GLN A 83 5.04 3.15 -4.01
N ILE A 84 4.22 3.11 -2.96
CA ILE A 84 3.81 1.89 -2.28
C ILE A 84 2.28 1.84 -2.23
N THR A 85 1.73 0.72 -2.67
CA THR A 85 0.32 0.37 -2.60
C THR A 85 0.15 -0.89 -1.74
N LEU A 86 -0.71 -0.83 -0.74
CA LEU A 86 -1.03 -1.95 0.14
C LEU A 86 -2.49 -2.34 -0.02
N THR A 87 -2.71 -3.60 -0.35
CA THR A 87 -4.03 -4.22 -0.39
C THR A 87 -3.88 -5.71 -0.14
N THR A 88 -4.94 -6.36 0.34
CA THR A 88 -4.95 -7.80 0.56
C THR A 88 -5.75 -8.48 -0.56
N HIS A 89 -5.06 -9.14 -1.48
CA HIS A 89 -5.69 -9.84 -2.62
C HIS A 89 -6.68 -10.93 -2.17
N ASP A 90 -6.35 -11.67 -1.10
CA ASP A 90 -7.20 -12.77 -0.57
C ASP A 90 -8.64 -12.33 -0.22
N CYS A 91 -8.85 -11.04 0.05
CA CYS A 91 -10.17 -10.50 0.38
C CYS A 91 -10.62 -9.36 -0.51
N GLY A 92 -9.93 -9.13 -1.62
CA GLY A 92 -10.27 -8.09 -2.60
C GLY A 92 -10.31 -6.68 -2.01
N GLY A 93 -9.45 -6.37 -1.02
CA GLY A 93 -9.43 -5.05 -0.39
C GLY A 93 -8.56 -4.97 0.85
N LEU A 94 -8.81 -3.98 1.70
CA LEU A 94 -7.98 -3.73 2.88
C LEU A 94 -8.23 -4.74 3.99
N SER A 95 -7.14 -5.14 4.65
CA SER A 95 -7.16 -5.93 5.86
C SER A 95 -6.27 -5.33 6.95
N LYS A 96 -6.34 -5.92 8.16
CA LYS A 96 -5.44 -5.57 9.26
C LYS A 96 -3.95 -5.77 8.91
N ARG A 97 -3.63 -6.62 7.92
CA ARG A 97 -2.25 -6.83 7.46
C ARG A 97 -1.70 -5.57 6.77
N ASP A 98 -2.53 -4.92 5.96
CA ASP A 98 -2.18 -3.67 5.26
C ASP A 98 -1.89 -2.56 6.28
N VAL A 99 -2.76 -2.40 7.28
CA VAL A 99 -2.58 -1.39 8.34
C VAL A 99 -1.29 -1.64 9.15
N LYS A 100 -0.99 -2.90 9.48
CA LYS A 100 0.25 -3.28 10.17
C LYS A 100 1.50 -2.98 9.32
N MET A 101 1.44 -3.27 8.02
CA MET A 101 2.52 -2.98 7.09
C MET A 101 2.72 -1.47 6.93
N ALA A 102 1.64 -0.70 6.76
CA ALA A 102 1.68 0.76 6.68
C ALA A 102 2.33 1.36 7.94
N THR A 103 1.93 0.88 9.12
CA THR A 103 2.51 1.32 10.40
C THR A 103 4.00 1.01 10.50
N PHE A 104 4.44 -0.14 9.98
CA PHE A 104 5.87 -0.47 9.94
C PHE A 104 6.63 0.45 8.98
N ILE A 105 6.10 0.66 7.77
CA ILE A 105 6.66 1.57 6.77
C ILE A 105 6.85 2.97 7.36
N ASP A 106 5.83 3.51 8.04
CA ASP A 106 5.90 4.84 8.65
C ASP A 106 6.99 4.95 9.73
N LYS A 107 7.26 3.87 10.48
CA LYS A 107 8.32 3.85 11.50
C LYS A 107 9.72 3.90 10.91
N ILE A 108 9.93 3.34 9.73
CA ILE A 108 11.26 3.23 9.09
C ILE A 108 11.44 4.19 7.91
N ALA A 109 10.38 4.92 7.56
CA ALA A 109 10.37 5.98 6.57
C ALA A 109 11.37 7.08 6.96
N PRO A 110 11.94 7.79 5.97
CA PRO A 110 12.76 8.95 6.27
C PRO A 110 11.92 9.98 7.04
N SER A 111 12.51 10.59 8.06
CA SER A 111 11.93 11.80 8.67
C SER A 111 12.06 12.95 7.67
N ASP A 112 10.96 13.64 7.40
CA ASP A 112 10.92 14.85 6.57
C ASP A 112 11.89 15.93 7.08
#